data_AF-A0A7C1UAQ6-F1
#
_entry.id   AF-A0A7C1UAQ6-F1
#
_cell.length_a   1.000
_cell.length_b   1.000
_cell.length_c   1.000
_cell.angle_alpha   90.00
_cell.angle_beta   90.00
_cell.angle_gamma   90.00
#
_symmetry.space_group_name_H-M   'P 1'
#
loop_
_entity.id
_entity.type
_entity.pdbx_description
1 polymer ?
#
loop_
_entity_poly.entity_id
_entity_poly.type
_entity_poly.pdbx_seq_one_letter_code
_entity_poly.pdbx_strand_id
1 'polypeptide(L)' 'MFLGEDLLPLLLMALGGAMVVGTVMALLRPQDHPGEGELVRPPLARSVMMIAIGLVAVVWSLASLVS' A
#
# COMPACT_ATOMS: atom_id res chain seq x y z
N MET A 1 -14.80 18.63 15.02
CA MET A 1 -14.37 18.17 13.68
C MET A 1 -13.73 16.80 13.91
N PHE A 2 -14.32 15.72 13.40
CA PHE A 2 -14.08 14.34 13.86
C PHE A 2 -12.62 13.84 13.70
N LEU A 3 -11.82 14.46 12.82
CA LEU A 3 -10.42 14.08 12.58
C LEU A 3 -9.38 15.15 12.98
N GLY A 4 -9.79 16.31 13.52
CA GLY A 4 -8.92 17.31 14.15
C GLY A 4 -7.46 17.40 13.67
N GLU A 5 -6.53 17.23 14.61
CA GLU A 5 -5.07 17.18 14.44
C GLU A 5 -4.55 15.85 13.86
N ASP A 6 -5.32 14.77 14.01
CA ASP A 6 -4.95 13.42 13.58
C ASP A 6 -5.43 13.05 12.16
N LEU A 7 -6.01 14.00 11.43
CA LEU A 7 -6.58 13.79 10.09
C LEU A 7 -5.54 13.22 9.14
N LEU A 8 -4.38 13.86 9.09
CA LEU A 8 -3.29 13.46 8.21
C LEU A 8 -2.69 12.10 8.61
N PRO A 9 -2.35 11.86 9.90
CA PRO A 9 -1.93 10.54 10.33
C PRO A 9 -2.94 9.44 9.99
N LEU A 10 -4.23 9.60 10.30
CA LEU A 10 -5.25 8.59 10.04
C LEU A 10 -5.43 8.29 8.54
N LEU A 11 -5.44 9.33 7.69
CA LEU A 11 -5.50 9.16 6.23
C LEU A 11 -4.25 8.49 5.69
N LEU A 12 -3.06 8.87 6.18
CA LEU A 12 -1.80 8.26 5.79
C LEU A 12 -1.73 6.80 6.21
N MET A 13 -2.26 6.45 7.39
CA MET A 13 -2.36 5.07 7.88
C MET A 13 -3.24 4.24 6.94
N ALA A 14 -4.42 4.76 6.60
CA ALA A 14 -5.36 4.09 5.72
C ALA A 14 -4.78 3.90 4.32
N LEU A 15 -4.15 4.93 3.76
CA LEU A 15 -3.53 4.88 2.44
C LEU A 15 -2.33 3.93 2.39
N GLY A 16 -1.43 4.01 3.37
CA GLY A 16 -0.28 3.12 3.47
C GLY A 16 -0.70 1.66 3.64
N GLY A 17 -1.68 1.41 4.52
CA GLY A 17 -2.25 0.08 4.72
C GLY A 17 -2.90 -0.48 3.44
N ALA A 18 -3.68 0.33 2.73
CA ALA A 18 -4.30 -0.05 1.47
C ALA A 18 -3.27 -0.40 0.39
N MET A 19 -2.16 0.35 0.29
CA MET A 19 -1.07 0.05 -0.64
C MET A 19 -0.42 -1.31 -0.33
N VAL A 20 -0.11 -1.59 0.94
CA VAL A 20 0.49 -2.87 1.32
C VAL A 20 -0.47 -4.02 1.03
N VAL A 21 -1.71 -3.93 1.50
CA VAL A 21 -2.71 -5.00 1.34
C VAL A 21 -3.04 -5.23 -0.13
N GLY A 22 -3.30 -4.17 -0.91
CA GLY A 22 -3.64 -4.29 -2.33
C GLY A 22 -2.50 -4.89 -3.15
N THR A 23 -1.26 -4.51 -2.86
CA THR A 23 -0.09 -5.03 -3.57
C THR A 23 0.19 -6.49 -3.19
N VAL A 24 0.06 -6.86 -1.90
CA VAL A 24 0.18 -8.26 -1.45
C VAL A 24 -0.91 -9.12 -2.09
N MET A 25 -2.16 -8.66 -2.11
CA MET A 25 -3.26 -9.40 -2.73
C MET A 25 -3.05 -9.59 -4.24
N ALA A 26 -2.50 -8.59 -4.94
CA ALA A 26 -2.15 -8.70 -6.35
C ALA A 26 -1.04 -9.73 -6.62
N LEU A 27 -0.13 -9.93 -5.66
CA LEU A 27 0.91 -10.97 -5.74
C LEU A 27 0.36 -12.37 -5.41
N LEU A 28 -0.59 -12.46 -4.47
CA LEU A 28 -1.24 -13.73 -4.09
C LEU A 28 -2.20 -14.24 -5.15
N ARG A 29 -2.87 -13.33 -5.86
CA ARG A 29 -3.78 -13.67 -6.97
C ARG A 29 -3.34 -12.94 -8.24
N PRO A 30 -2.28 -13.44 -8.90
CA PRO A 30 -1.91 -12.98 -10.23
C PRO A 30 -3.07 -13.17 -11.22
N GLN A 31 -3.10 -12.36 -12.27
CA GLN A 31 -4.16 -12.41 -13.27
C GLN A 31 -3.97 -13.65 -14.14
N ASP A 32 -4.99 -14.52 -14.21
CA ASP A 32 -4.90 -15.80 -14.94
C ASP A 32 -4.87 -15.62 -16.47
N HIS A 33 -5.38 -14.49 -16.97
CA HIS A 33 -5.43 -14.17 -18.41
C HIS A 33 -4.87 -12.76 -18.64
N PRO A 34 -3.54 -12.61 -18.76
CA PRO A 34 -2.93 -11.35 -19.22
C PRO A 34 -3.37 -11.08 -20.67
N GLY A 35 -3.65 -9.81 -21.00
CA GLY A 35 -3.91 -9.41 -22.38
C GLY A 35 -2.69 -9.62 -23.28
N GLU A 36 -2.88 -9.65 -24.60
CA GLU A 36 -1.78 -9.79 -25.55
C GLU A 36 -0.75 -8.66 -25.37
N GLY A 37 0.47 -9.02 -25.00
CA GLY A 37 1.56 -8.08 -24.69
C GLY A 37 1.75 -7.77 -23.20
N GLU A 38 0.91 -8.30 -22.31
CA GLU A 38 1.10 -8.17 -20.86
C GLU A 38 1.97 -9.29 -20.28
N LEU A 39 2.73 -8.94 -19.24
CA LEU A 39 3.56 -9.92 -18.54
C LEU A 39 2.67 -10.88 -17.74
N VAL A 40 2.88 -12.18 -17.94
CA VAL A 40 2.28 -13.28 -17.16
C VAL A 40 2.54 -13.13 -15.66
N ARG A 41 3.62 -12.43 -15.28
CA ARG A 41 3.94 -12.14 -13.89
C ARG A 41 4.14 -10.64 -13.70
N PRO A 42 3.42 -9.99 -12.77
CA PRO A 42 3.59 -8.56 -12.52
C PRO A 42 5.04 -8.25 -12.12
N PRO A 43 5.56 -7.06 -12.50
CA PRO A 43 6.94 -6.67 -12.23
C PRO A 43 7.19 -6.59 -10.71
N LEU A 44 7.82 -7.64 -10.17
CA LEU A 44 8.03 -7.84 -8.73
C LEU A 44 8.75 -6.65 -8.07
N ALA A 45 9.71 -6.04 -8.76
CA ALA A 45 10.43 -4.87 -8.28
C ALA A 45 9.50 -3.68 -7.97
N ARG A 46 8.49 -3.45 -8.82
CA ARG A 46 7.51 -2.38 -8.63
C ARG A 46 6.59 -2.67 -7.45
N SER A 47 6.14 -3.92 -7.32
CA SER A 47 5.29 -4.35 -6.20
C SER A 47 6.02 -4.23 -4.86
N VAL A 48 7.28 -4.68 -4.77
CA VAL A 48 8.08 -4.57 -3.54
C VAL A 48 8.30 -3.11 -3.16
N MET A 49 8.58 -2.23 -4.14
CA MET A 49 8.71 -0.78 -3.89
C MET A 49 7.43 -0.19 -3.30
N MET A 50 6.27 -0.53 -3.85
CA MET A 50 4.98 -0.04 -3.34
C MET A 50 4.68 -0.53 -1.92
N ILE A 51 5.00 -1.79 -1.62
CA ILE A 51 4.87 -2.33 -0.27
C ILE A 51 5.77 -1.58 0.71
N ALA A 52 7.04 -1.33 0.34
CA ALA A 52 7.98 -0.59 1.18
C ALA A 52 7.51 0.84 1.47
N ILE A 53 7.02 1.55 0.44
CA ILE A 53 6.47 2.91 0.61
C ILE A 53 5.25 2.90 1.53
N GLY A 54 4.31 1.95 1.32
CA GLY A 54 3.14 1.79 2.18
C GLY A 54 3.52 1.50 3.64
N LEU A 55 4.52 0.66 3.87
CA LEU A 55 5.04 0.35 5.21
C LEU A 55 5.65 1.58 5.89
N VAL A 56 6.47 2.35 5.17
CA VAL A 56 7.05 3.60 5.72
C VAL A 56 5.94 4.57 6.10
N ALA A 57 4.91 4.72 5.25
CA ALA A 57 3.76 5.58 5.53
C ALA A 57 2.99 5.12 6.79
N VAL A 58 2.74 3.82 6.94
CA VAL A 58 2.05 3.27 8.13
C VAL A 58 2.89 3.46 9.40
N VAL A 59 4.19 3.16 9.35
CA VAL A 59 5.10 3.33 10.49
C VAL A 59 5.18 4.79 10.91
N TRP A 60 5.31 5.71 9.95
CA TRP A 60 5.32 7.15 10.23
C TRP A 60 4.01 7.60 10.85
N SER A 61 2.88 7.22 10.24
CA SER A 61 1.55 7.57 10.75
C SER A 61 1.34 7.07 12.19
N LEU A 62 1.70 5.81 12.47
CA LEU A 62 1.63 5.25 13.82
C LEU A 62 2.51 6.03 14.80
N ALA A 63 3.72 6.41 14.40
CA ALA A 63 4.58 7.24 15.24
C ALA A 63 3.97 8.62 15.50
N SER A 64 3.32 9.23 14.50
CA SER A 64 2.63 10.52 14.66
C SER A 64 1.38 10.44 15.52
N LEU A 65 0.66 9.31 15.53
CA LEU A 65 -0.53 9.10 16.37
C LEU A 65 -0.20 8.80 17.85
N VAL A 66 1.01 8.31 18.10
CA VAL A 66 1.48 7.96 19.46
C VAL A 66 2.28 9.10 20.10
N SER A 67 2.75 10.06 19.30
CA SER A 67 3.47 11.27 19.74
C SER A 67 2.53 12.39 20.17
#